data_AF-A0A1B6JQZ5-F1
#
_entry.id   AF-A0A1B6JQZ5-F1
#
_cell.length_a   1.000
_cell.length_b   1.000
_cell.length_c   1.000
_cell.angle_alpha   90.00
_cell.angle_beta   90.00
_cell.angle_gamma   90.00
#
_symmetry.space_group_name_H-M   'P 1'
#
loop_
_entity.id
_entity.type
_entity.pdbx_description
1 polymer ?
#
loop_
_entity_poly.entity_id
_entity_poly.type
_entity_poly.pdbx_seq_one_letter_code
_entity_poly.pdbx_strand_id
1 'polypeptide(L)'
;EGVWKYEHLRQFCMELNGLAVRLQRECQPDSCTQMTATEQWIFLCAAHKTPKECPAIDYTRHTLDGAACLLNSNKYFPSRVSIKESSVAKLGSVCRRVYRIFSHAYFHHRSIFDDFENETFLCRRFTSFVTKYNLMSKDNLIVPILEGEGGGVSGESEA
;
A
#
# COMPACT_ATOMS: atom_id res chain seq x y z
N GLU A 1 -18.60 -7.51 -7.30
CA GLU A 1 -17.39 -7.27 -6.44
C GLU A 1 -16.66 -5.95 -6.70
N GLY A 2 -16.76 -5.33 -7.89
CA GLY A 2 -16.01 -4.10 -8.19
C GLY A 2 -16.21 -2.95 -7.20
N VAL A 3 -17.46 -2.71 -6.76
CA VAL A 3 -17.81 -1.73 -5.72
C VAL A 3 -17.05 -1.97 -4.43
N TRP A 4 -17.00 -3.23 -3.96
CA TRP A 4 -16.31 -3.61 -2.73
C TRP A 4 -14.82 -3.30 -2.80
N LYS A 5 -14.16 -3.75 -3.88
CA LYS A 5 -12.72 -3.51 -4.11
C LYS A 5 -12.40 -2.01 -4.16
N TYR A 6 -13.26 -1.25 -4.83
CA TYR A 6 -13.12 0.18 -4.99
C TYR A 6 -13.27 0.94 -3.66
N GLU A 7 -14.35 0.70 -2.91
CA GLU A 7 -14.60 1.42 -1.65
C GLU A 7 -13.60 1.03 -0.56
N HIS A 8 -13.17 -0.24 -0.49
CA HIS A 8 -12.11 -0.65 0.43
C HIS A 8 -10.79 0.03 0.11
N LEU A 9 -10.42 0.14 -1.17
CA LEU A 9 -9.18 0.83 -1.53
C LEU A 9 -9.25 2.32 -1.19
N ARG A 10 -10.40 2.98 -1.36
CA ARG A 10 -10.60 4.37 -0.91
C ARG A 10 -10.43 4.50 0.60
N GLN A 11 -11.03 3.59 1.36
CA GLN A 11 -10.91 3.54 2.80
C GLN A 11 -9.45 3.34 3.24
N PHE A 12 -8.72 2.39 2.64
CA PHE A 12 -7.31 2.17 2.92
C PHE A 12 -6.44 3.40 2.63
N CYS A 13 -6.65 4.08 1.50
CA CYS A 13 -5.94 5.32 1.20
C CYS A 13 -6.25 6.43 2.20
N MET A 14 -7.50 6.52 2.67
CA MET A 14 -7.92 7.50 3.67
C MET A 14 -7.24 7.22 5.02
N GLU A 15 -7.29 5.98 5.50
CA GLU A 15 -6.65 5.56 6.76
C GLU A 15 -5.12 5.71 6.70
N LEU A 16 -4.49 5.44 5.54
CA LEU A 16 -3.05 5.57 5.34
C LEU A 16 -2.54 7.01 5.48
N ASN A 17 -3.39 8.02 5.31
CA ASN A 17 -3.01 9.40 5.63
C ASN A 17 -2.58 9.55 7.10
N GLY A 18 -3.13 8.74 8.01
CA GLY A 18 -2.69 8.72 9.41
C GLY A 18 -1.22 8.33 9.56
N LEU A 19 -0.76 7.31 8.82
CA LEU A 19 0.65 6.92 8.78
C LEU A 19 1.50 8.02 8.14
N ALA A 20 1.03 8.63 7.05
CA ALA A 20 1.75 9.72 6.40
C ALA A 20 1.98 10.93 7.33
N VAL A 21 1.00 11.27 8.17
CA VAL A 21 1.14 12.33 9.18
C VAL A 21 2.19 11.97 10.23
N ARG A 22 2.23 10.71 10.70
CA ARG A 22 3.27 10.26 11.64
C ARG A 22 4.65 10.32 10.99
N LEU A 23 4.78 9.82 9.76
CA LEU A 23 6.02 9.84 8.98
C LEU A 23 6.55 11.26 8.75
N GLN A 24 5.68 12.25 8.51
CA GLN A 24 6.11 13.64 8.25
C GLN A 24 6.97 14.25 9.37
N ARG A 25 6.89 13.72 10.59
CA ARG A 25 7.69 14.20 11.73
C ARG A 25 9.15 13.74 11.67
N GLU A 26 9.43 12.60 11.04
CA GLU A 26 10.74 11.94 11.08
C GLU A 26 11.33 11.64 9.70
N CYS A 27 10.50 11.33 8.70
CA CYS A 27 10.90 11.06 7.33
C CYS A 27 11.20 12.39 6.61
N GLN A 28 12.48 12.76 6.58
CA GLN A 28 12.96 13.99 5.95
C GLN A 28 13.59 13.73 4.59
N PRO A 29 13.59 14.71 3.68
CA PRO A 29 14.24 14.57 2.37
C PRO A 29 15.73 14.23 2.44
N ASP A 30 16.41 14.66 3.50
CA ASP A 30 17.85 14.42 3.67
C ASP A 30 18.16 13.02 4.20
N SER A 31 17.27 12.43 5.00
CA SER A 31 17.42 11.07 5.54
C SER A 31 16.88 10.00 4.60
N CYS A 32 15.78 10.31 3.92
CA CYS A 32 15.06 9.41 3.01
C CYS A 32 14.97 10.05 1.62
N THR A 33 16.13 10.24 1.00
CA THR A 33 16.30 10.93 -0.29
C THR A 33 15.59 10.23 -1.46
N GLN A 34 15.29 8.94 -1.31
CA GLN A 34 14.62 8.11 -2.30
C GLN A 34 13.56 7.23 -1.64
N MET A 35 12.53 6.86 -2.40
CA MET A 35 11.52 5.90 -1.96
C MET A 35 12.02 4.47 -2.15
N THR A 36 12.54 3.88 -1.08
CA THR A 36 13.03 2.49 -1.02
C THR A 36 12.35 1.72 0.11
N ALA A 37 12.47 0.40 0.07
CA ALA A 37 12.11 -0.50 1.16
C ALA A 37 13.24 -1.48 1.50
N THR A 38 14.04 -1.85 0.48
CA THR A 38 15.29 -2.59 0.65
C THR A 38 16.36 -1.90 -0.21
N GLU A 39 17.62 -2.26 -0.03
CA GLU A 39 18.73 -1.70 -0.81
C GLU A 39 18.73 -2.12 -2.29
N GLN A 40 17.88 -3.09 -2.66
CA GLN A 40 17.90 -3.69 -3.99
C GLN A 40 17.14 -2.88 -5.05
N TRP A 41 16.11 -2.13 -4.65
CA TRP A 41 15.19 -1.49 -5.60
C TRP A 41 14.72 -0.12 -5.14
N ILE A 42 14.73 0.83 -6.09
CA ILE A 42 14.18 2.18 -5.92
C ILE A 42 12.80 2.23 -6.56
N PHE A 43 11.82 2.77 -5.84
CA PHE A 43 10.49 3.00 -6.36
C PHE A 43 10.37 4.37 -7.03
N LEU A 44 10.30 4.37 -8.37
CA LEU A 44 10.08 5.60 -9.13
C LEU A 44 8.65 6.14 -8.96
N CYS A 45 8.54 7.46 -8.85
CA CYS A 45 7.29 8.18 -8.64
C CYS A 45 6.56 8.44 -9.96
N ALA A 46 5.30 8.00 -10.05
CA ALA A 46 4.46 8.12 -11.24
C ALA A 46 3.67 9.43 -11.34
N ALA A 47 3.85 10.37 -10.41
CA ALA A 47 3.19 11.68 -10.46
C ALA A 47 3.81 12.63 -11.51
N HIS A 48 4.95 12.25 -12.07
CA HIS A 48 5.69 13.03 -13.05
C HIS A 48 5.49 12.50 -14.46
N LYS A 49 5.64 13.37 -15.47
CA LYS A 49 5.52 12.99 -16.90
C LYS A 49 6.39 11.79 -17.25
N THR A 50 7.63 11.81 -16.76
CA THR A 50 8.56 10.67 -16.79
C THR A 50 8.78 10.22 -15.35
N PRO A 51 8.57 8.93 -15.03
CA PRO A 51 8.82 8.43 -13.68
C PRO A 51 10.23 8.78 -13.23
N LYS A 52 10.35 9.35 -12.02
CA LYS A 52 11.62 9.79 -11.45
C LYS A 52 11.69 9.49 -9.96
N GLU A 53 12.88 9.60 -9.42
CA GLU A 53 13.12 9.49 -7.98
C GLU A 53 12.52 10.68 -7.24
N CYS A 54 12.02 10.41 -6.04
CA CYS A 54 11.53 11.41 -5.11
C CYS A 54 11.96 10.99 -3.71
N PRO A 55 12.21 11.95 -2.82
CA PRO A 55 12.24 11.69 -1.39
C PRO A 55 11.03 10.87 -0.94
N ALA A 56 11.23 9.96 0.02
CA ALA A 56 10.19 9.02 0.40
C ALA A 56 8.91 9.72 0.91
N ILE A 57 9.07 10.82 1.64
CA ILE A 57 7.93 11.61 2.11
C ILE A 57 7.16 12.29 0.97
N ASP A 58 7.86 12.76 -0.07
CA ASP A 58 7.23 13.37 -1.24
C ASP A 58 6.57 12.30 -2.12
N TYR A 59 7.21 11.14 -2.28
CA TYR A 59 6.58 9.98 -2.92
C TYR A 59 5.27 9.60 -2.23
N THR A 60 5.27 9.59 -0.89
CA THR A 60 4.10 9.25 -0.07
C THR A 60 2.96 10.22 -0.33
N ARG A 61 3.23 11.53 -0.29
CA ARG A 61 2.27 12.59 -0.63
C ARG A 61 1.73 12.43 -2.05
N HIS A 62 2.62 12.38 -3.05
CA HIS A 62 2.25 12.20 -4.46
C HIS A 62 1.40 10.94 -4.71
N THR A 63 1.68 9.86 -4.00
CA THR A 63 0.94 8.60 -4.14
C THR A 63 -0.46 8.70 -3.55
N LEU A 64 -0.60 9.27 -2.35
CA LEU A 64 -1.89 9.45 -1.68
C LEU A 64 -2.77 10.46 -2.44
N ASP A 65 -2.20 11.58 -2.86
CA ASP A 65 -2.89 12.58 -3.68
C ASP A 65 -3.31 11.99 -5.03
N GLY A 66 -2.40 11.26 -5.69
CA GLY A 66 -2.68 10.58 -6.95
C GLY A 66 -3.78 9.52 -6.82
N ALA A 67 -3.79 8.78 -5.71
CA ALA A 67 -4.84 7.80 -5.41
C ALA A 67 -6.18 8.49 -5.16
N ALA A 68 -6.20 9.57 -4.35
CA ALA A 68 -7.40 10.35 -4.09
C ALA A 68 -7.98 10.96 -5.38
N CYS A 69 -7.14 11.57 -6.21
CA CYS A 69 -7.53 12.13 -7.51
C CYS A 69 -8.12 11.07 -8.45
N LEU A 70 -7.47 9.90 -8.56
CA LEU A 70 -7.94 8.83 -9.44
C LEU A 70 -9.27 8.24 -8.93
N LEU A 71 -9.33 7.88 -7.65
CA LEU A 71 -10.48 7.19 -7.07
C LEU A 71 -11.70 8.10 -6.94
N ASN A 72 -11.54 9.43 -6.90
CA ASN A 72 -12.66 10.37 -6.90
C ASN A 72 -12.95 10.96 -8.29
N SER A 73 -12.30 10.47 -9.35
CA SER A 73 -12.48 11.01 -10.71
C SER A 73 -13.76 10.50 -11.35
N ASN A 74 -14.71 11.39 -11.67
CA ASN A 74 -15.92 11.05 -12.43
C ASN A 74 -15.62 10.48 -13.84
N LYS A 75 -14.41 10.69 -14.37
CA LYS A 75 -13.98 10.10 -15.64
C LYS A 75 -13.75 8.60 -15.52
N TYR A 76 -13.14 8.15 -14.41
CA TYR A 76 -12.77 6.74 -14.22
C TYR A 76 -13.77 5.99 -13.32
N PHE A 77 -14.38 6.68 -12.37
CA PHE A 77 -15.34 6.15 -11.40
C PHE A 77 -16.59 7.06 -11.37
N PRO A 78 -17.42 7.04 -12.43
CA PRO A 78 -18.61 7.92 -12.54
C PRO A 78 -19.73 7.59 -11.54
N SER A 79 -19.67 6.44 -10.88
CA SER A 79 -20.62 6.01 -9.85
C SER A 79 -19.88 5.29 -8.74
N ARG A 80 -20.38 5.41 -7.51
CA ARG A 80 -19.88 4.69 -6.34
C ARG A 80 -20.58 3.35 -6.10
N VAL A 81 -21.74 3.15 -6.71
CA VAL A 81 -22.56 1.94 -6.58
C VAL A 81 -22.52 1.05 -7.83
N SER A 82 -21.97 1.55 -8.93
CA SER A 82 -21.77 0.80 -10.17
C SER A 82 -20.38 1.06 -10.73
N ILE A 83 -19.50 0.05 -10.66
CA ILE A 83 -18.11 0.14 -11.08
C ILE A 83 -17.90 -0.70 -12.34
N LYS A 84 -17.39 -0.05 -13.40
CA LYS A 84 -17.02 -0.74 -14.65
C LYS A 84 -15.79 -1.61 -14.43
N GLU A 85 -15.73 -2.76 -15.11
CA GLU A 85 -14.60 -3.70 -14.99
C GLU A 85 -13.26 -3.05 -15.43
N SER A 86 -13.29 -2.20 -16.46
CA SER A 86 -12.12 -1.43 -16.90
C SER A 86 -11.58 -0.46 -15.83
N SER A 87 -12.44 -0.03 -14.90
CA SER A 87 -12.03 0.78 -13.74
C SER A 87 -11.44 -0.08 -12.63
N VAL A 88 -11.96 -1.30 -12.42
CA VAL A 88 -11.41 -2.28 -11.47
C VAL A 88 -9.97 -2.65 -11.84
N ALA A 89 -9.67 -2.81 -13.15
CA ALA A 89 -8.33 -3.11 -13.63
C ALA A 89 -7.26 -2.06 -13.22
N LYS A 90 -7.68 -0.83 -12.89
CA LYS A 90 -6.77 0.24 -12.43
C LYS A 90 -6.37 0.09 -10.96
N LEU A 91 -7.17 -0.60 -10.14
CA LEU A 91 -7.00 -0.68 -8.68
C LEU A 91 -5.67 -1.33 -8.29
N GLY A 92 -5.22 -2.36 -9.00
CA GLY A 92 -3.95 -3.05 -8.69
C GLY A 92 -2.75 -2.11 -8.75
N SER A 93 -2.73 -1.15 -9.69
CA SER A 93 -1.65 -0.16 -9.80
C SER A 93 -1.60 0.81 -8.61
N VAL A 94 -2.76 1.14 -8.03
CA VAL A 94 -2.86 1.95 -6.82
C VAL A 94 -2.44 1.12 -5.62
N CYS A 95 -2.89 -0.13 -5.54
CA CYS A 95 -2.55 -1.04 -4.45
C CYS A 95 -1.02 -1.21 -4.31
N ARG A 96 -0.33 -1.47 -5.43
CA ARG A 96 1.14 -1.59 -5.43
C ARG A 96 1.84 -0.34 -4.92
N ARG A 97 1.35 0.85 -5.29
CA ARG A 97 1.96 2.12 -4.86
C ARG A 97 1.69 2.42 -3.38
N VAL A 98 0.47 2.15 -2.92
CA VAL A 98 0.10 2.21 -1.50
C VAL A 98 0.95 1.25 -0.67
N TYR A 99 1.15 0.01 -1.14
CA TYR A 99 1.95 -0.98 -0.42
C TYR A 99 3.41 -0.56 -0.20
N ARG A 100 4.00 0.16 -1.16
CA ARG A 100 5.36 0.70 -1.04
C ARG A 100 5.51 1.65 0.16
N ILE A 101 4.45 2.37 0.52
CA ILE A 101 4.46 3.26 1.71
C ILE A 101 4.54 2.42 2.99
N PHE A 102 3.77 1.32 3.06
CA PHE A 102 3.90 0.39 4.18
C PHE A 102 5.29 -0.23 4.26
N SER A 103 5.83 -0.70 3.13
CA SER A 103 7.17 -1.27 3.09
C SER A 103 8.24 -0.27 3.52
N HIS A 104 8.17 0.97 3.03
CA HIS A 104 9.10 2.01 3.45
C HIS A 104 9.02 2.27 4.96
N ALA A 105 7.81 2.45 5.49
CA ALA A 105 7.60 2.66 6.92
C ALA A 105 8.14 1.48 7.74
N TYR A 106 7.90 0.25 7.32
CA TYR A 106 8.36 -0.95 8.03
C TYR A 106 9.90 -1.05 8.10
N PHE A 107 10.59 -0.85 6.97
CA PHE A 107 12.04 -1.07 6.91
C PHE A 107 12.87 0.14 7.36
N HIS A 108 12.36 1.37 7.23
CA HIS A 108 13.11 2.58 7.55
C HIS A 108 12.59 3.36 8.76
N HIS A 109 11.31 3.17 9.14
CA HIS A 109 10.66 3.88 10.25
C HIS A 109 9.92 2.91 11.18
N ARG A 110 10.63 1.87 11.61
CA ARG A 110 10.03 0.70 12.26
C ARG A 110 9.15 1.02 13.47
N SER A 111 9.60 1.92 14.34
CA SER A 111 8.82 2.33 15.52
C SER A 111 7.47 2.95 15.12
N ILE A 112 7.48 3.87 14.15
CA ILE A 112 6.25 4.51 13.65
C ILE A 112 5.31 3.46 13.04
N PHE A 113 5.87 2.53 12.25
CA PHE A 113 5.09 1.46 11.64
C PHE A 113 4.44 0.57 12.69
N ASP A 114 5.20 0.06 13.67
CA ASP A 114 4.70 -0.86 14.69
C ASP A 114 3.63 -0.19 15.54
N ASP A 115 3.83 1.06 15.99
CA ASP A 115 2.83 1.82 16.76
C ASP A 115 1.53 1.99 15.96
N PHE A 116 1.64 2.41 14.70
CA PHE A 116 0.46 2.61 13.85
C PHE A 116 -0.25 1.29 13.52
N GLU A 117 0.50 0.22 13.25
CA GLU A 117 -0.04 -1.09 12.92
C GLU A 117 -0.70 -1.77 14.12
N ASN A 118 -0.15 -1.62 15.33
CA ASN A 118 -0.74 -2.13 16.56
C ASN A 118 -2.09 -1.46 16.88
N GLU A 119 -2.26 -0.20 16.51
CA GLU A 119 -3.50 0.53 16.72
C GLU A 119 -4.56 0.23 15.64
N THR A 120 -4.15 0.07 14.38
CA THR A 120 -5.07 0.10 13.22
C THR A 120 -5.18 -1.23 12.47
N PHE A 121 -4.18 -2.09 12.58
CA PHE A 121 -4.00 -3.30 11.75
C PHE A 121 -4.10 -3.02 10.24
N LEU A 122 -3.75 -1.80 9.82
CA LEU A 122 -4.05 -1.32 8.47
C LEU A 122 -3.29 -2.12 7.41
N CYS A 123 -1.99 -2.35 7.62
CA CYS A 123 -1.15 -3.08 6.69
C CYS A 123 -1.54 -4.56 6.63
N ARG A 124 -1.89 -5.19 7.77
CA ARG A 124 -2.44 -6.55 7.81
C ARG A 124 -3.73 -6.65 7.02
N ARG A 125 -4.70 -5.78 7.30
CA ARG A 125 -5.98 -5.74 6.58
C ARG A 125 -5.79 -5.50 5.09
N PHE A 126 -4.89 -4.58 4.73
CA PHE A 126 -4.56 -4.29 3.34
C PHE A 126 -3.94 -5.49 2.63
N THR A 127 -3.00 -6.18 3.28
CA THR A 127 -2.31 -7.36 2.73
C THR A 127 -3.29 -8.51 2.49
N SER A 128 -4.19 -8.77 3.45
CA SER A 128 -5.28 -9.75 3.29
C SER A 128 -6.23 -9.37 2.15
N PHE A 129 -6.57 -8.08 2.03
CA PHE A 129 -7.42 -7.56 0.96
C PHE A 129 -6.80 -7.76 -0.43
N VAL A 130 -5.54 -7.34 -0.64
CA VAL A 130 -4.90 -7.45 -1.97
C VAL A 130 -4.63 -8.90 -2.35
N THR A 131 -4.37 -9.78 -1.37
CA THR A 131 -4.18 -11.22 -1.60
C THR A 131 -5.50 -11.91 -1.96
N LYS A 132 -6.56 -11.68 -1.17
CA LYS A 132 -7.89 -12.26 -1.40
C LYS A 132 -8.45 -11.95 -2.79
N TYR A 133 -8.21 -10.73 -3.28
CA TYR A 133 -8.73 -10.27 -4.56
C TYR A 133 -7.71 -10.29 -5.71
N ASN A 134 -6.54 -10.89 -5.50
CA ASN A 134 -5.45 -10.98 -6.49
C ASN A 134 -5.09 -9.63 -7.13
N LEU A 135 -5.05 -8.56 -6.31
CA LEU A 135 -4.73 -7.20 -6.76
C LEU A 135 -3.21 -6.96 -6.85
N MET A 136 -2.42 -7.83 -6.22
CA MET A 136 -0.97 -7.83 -6.21
C MET A 136 -0.43 -9.27 -6.17
N SER A 137 0.69 -9.53 -6.86
CA SER A 137 1.40 -10.81 -6.70
C SER A 137 2.04 -10.89 -5.31
N LYS A 138 2.05 -12.09 -4.73
CA LYS A 138 2.68 -12.40 -3.44
C LYS A 138 4.16 -12.03 -3.40
N ASP A 139 4.87 -12.10 -4.53
CA ASP A 139 6.29 -11.72 -4.61
C ASP A 139 6.54 -10.24 -4.34
N ASN A 140 5.50 -9.40 -4.45
CA ASN A 140 5.59 -7.97 -4.12
C ASN A 140 5.27 -7.70 -2.63
N LEU A 141 4.81 -8.70 -1.88
CA LEU A 141 4.41 -8.57 -0.48
C LEU A 141 5.60 -8.88 0.44
N ILE A 142 6.48 -7.90 0.60
CA ILE A 142 7.74 -8.04 1.33
C ILE A 142 7.64 -7.79 2.84
N VAL A 143 6.51 -7.27 3.33
CA VAL A 143 6.30 -7.05 4.78
C VAL A 143 5.73 -8.33 5.41
N PRO A 144 6.42 -8.93 6.39
CA PRO A 144 6.07 -10.25 6.94
C PRO A 144 4.92 -10.15 7.96
N ILE A 145 3.70 -9.90 7.47
CA ILE A 145 2.52 -9.66 8.34
C ILE A 145 1.61 -10.89 8.49
N LEU A 146 1.71 -11.86 7.58
CA LEU A 146 0.79 -12.99 7.50
C LEU A 146 1.24 -14.25 8.27
N GLU A 147 2.42 -14.24 8.91
CA GLU A 147 2.95 -15.45 9.57
C GLU A 147 2.31 -15.76 10.93
N GLY A 148 1.28 -15.02 11.36
CA GLY A 148 0.66 -15.15 12.69
C GLY A 148 -0.64 -15.99 12.77
N GLU A 149 -1.25 -16.41 11.66
CA GLU A 149 -2.53 -17.15 11.67
C GLU A 149 -2.51 -18.36 10.71
N GLY A 150 -1.66 -19.33 11.00
CA GLY A 150 -1.58 -20.61 10.30
C GLY A 150 -0.84 -21.67 11.13
N GLY A 151 -1.52 -22.25 12.10
CA GLY A 151 -0.99 -23.30 12.95
C GLY A 151 -0.61 -24.58 12.18
N GLY A 152 0.41 -25.25 12.70
CA GLY A 152 0.60 -26.70 12.68
C GLY A 152 0.31 -27.43 11.38
N VAL A 153 1.32 -27.52 10.51
CA VAL A 153 1.49 -28.76 9.76
C VAL A 153 2.02 -29.76 10.78
N SER A 154 1.11 -30.56 11.34
CA SER A 154 1.43 -31.84 11.94
C SER A 154 2.27 -32.62 10.93
N GLY A 155 3.56 -32.75 11.22
CA GLY A 155 4.33 -33.87 10.72
C GLY A 155 3.71 -35.13 11.29
N GLU A 156 2.88 -35.80 10.49
CA GLU A 156 2.66 -37.23 10.69
C GLU A 156 3.71 -37.96 9.84
N SER A 157 4.63 -38.56 10.60
CA SER A 157 5.51 -39.64 10.18
C SER A 157 4.72 -40.84 9.65
N GLU A 158 5.33 -41.49 8.66
CA GLU A 158 5.44 -42.95 8.47
C GLU A 158 4.16 -43.80 8.49
N ALA A 159 3.75 -44.27 7.31
CA ALA A 159 3.74 -45.70 6.92
C ALA A 159 3.32 -45.86 5.45
#